data_AF-R7RWD9-F1
#
_entry.id   AF-R7RWD9-F1
#
_cell.length_a   1.000
_cell.length_b   1.000
_cell.length_c   1.000
_cell.angle_alpha   90.00
_cell.angle_beta   90.00
_cell.angle_gamma   90.00
#
_symmetry.space_group_name_H-M   'P 1'
#
loop_
_entity.id
_entity.type
_entity.pdbx_description
1 polymer ?
#
loop_
_entity_poly.entity_id
_entity_poly.type
_entity_poly.pdbx_seq_one_letter_code
_entity_poly.pdbx_strand_id
1 'polypeptide(L)' 'YPRARGVGGSTLHNALINFIANTKSDFDNLAAMFNAPTWSYESMRQYFTLIERNL' A
#
# COMPACT_ATOMS: atom_id res chain seq x y z
N TYR A 1 -13.15 -4.27 -16.83
CA TYR A 1 -12.23 -4.03 -15.71
C TYR A 1 -10.79 -4.13 -16.24
N PRO A 2 -10.07 -3.00 -16.43
CA PRO A 2 -8.79 -2.97 -17.13
C PRO A 2 -7.66 -3.66 -16.35
N ARG A 3 -6.86 -4.48 -17.03
CA ARG A 3 -5.70 -5.21 -16.49
C ARG A 3 -4.60 -5.25 -17.56
N ALA A 4 -3.36 -5.01 -17.18
CA ALA A 4 -2.25 -5.08 -18.14
C ALA A 4 -1.88 -6.54 -18.42
N ARG A 5 -1.42 -6.82 -19.64
CA ARG A 5 -0.77 -8.09 -19.99
C ARG A 5 0.65 -7.80 -20.47
N GLY A 6 1.57 -7.64 -19.52
CA GLY A 6 2.98 -7.34 -19.76
C GLY A 6 3.80 -7.44 -18.47
N VAL A 7 5.13 -7.39 -18.58
CA VAL A 7 6.03 -7.35 -17.42
C VAL A 7 5.73 -6.08 -16.61
N GLY A 8 5.54 -6.23 -15.29
CA GLY A 8 5.05 -5.17 -14.40
C GLY A 8 3.54 -5.18 -14.17
N GLY A 9 2.76 -5.90 -14.98
CA GLY A 9 1.31 -6.00 -14.78
C GLY A 9 0.66 -4.61 -14.73
N SER A 10 -0.27 -4.38 -13.80
CA SER A 10 -0.96 -3.09 -13.70
C SER A 10 -0.05 -1.91 -13.31
N THR A 11 1.17 -2.14 -12.80
CA THR A 11 2.10 -1.03 -12.53
C THR A 11 2.64 -0.39 -13.81
N LEU A 12 2.46 -1.05 -14.96
CA LEU A 12 2.82 -0.53 -16.28
C LEU A 12 1.90 0.61 -16.75
N HIS A 13 0.61 0.59 -16.40
CA HIS A 13 -0.40 1.54 -16.91
C HIS A 13 -1.24 2.25 -15.84
N ASN A 14 -0.94 2.02 -14.56
CA ASN A 14 -1.64 2.75 -13.50
C ASN A 14 -1.32 4.25 -13.56
N ALA A 15 -2.09 5.07 -12.84
CA ALA A 15 -1.92 6.52 -12.83
C ALA A 15 -0.70 7.00 -12.02
N LEU A 16 0.14 6.10 -11.52
CA LEU A 16 1.32 6.38 -10.69
C LEU A 16 1.04 7.18 -9.39
N ILE A 17 -0.22 7.28 -8.97
CA ILE A 17 -0.61 7.98 -7.74
C ILE A 17 -0.31 7.10 -6.52
N ASN A 18 0.49 7.62 -5.58
CA ASN A 18 0.73 7.00 -4.28
C ASN A 18 -0.27 7.55 -3.24
N PHE A 19 -1.02 6.66 -2.58
CA PHE A 19 -2.07 7.01 -1.61
C PHE A 19 -1.70 6.70 -0.15
N ILE A 20 -0.51 6.15 0.13
CA ILE A 20 -0.17 5.58 1.44
C ILE A 20 -0.35 6.57 2.61
N ALA A 21 -0.09 7.86 2.39
CA ALA A 21 -0.26 8.89 3.43
C ALA A 21 -1.71 9.07 3.89
N ASN A 22 -2.70 8.77 3.04
CA ASN A 22 -4.12 8.99 3.31
C ASN A 22 -4.85 7.73 3.79
N THR A 23 -4.16 6.60 3.95
CA THR A 23 -4.78 5.28 4.22
C THR A 23 -4.57 4.79 5.65
N LYS A 24 -4.18 5.66 6.61
CA LYS A 24 -3.90 5.26 8.00
C LYS A 24 -5.07 4.50 8.63
N SER A 25 -6.28 5.05 8.53
CA SER A 25 -7.49 4.41 9.06
C SER A 25 -7.77 3.07 8.41
N ASP A 26 -7.46 2.90 7.13
CA ASP A 26 -7.72 1.65 6.40
C ASP A 26 -6.84 0.52 6.93
N PHE A 27 -5.56 0.80 7.17
CA PHE A 27 -4.65 -0.17 7.79
C PHE A 27 -5.05 -0.53 9.21
N ASP A 28 -5.43 0.45 10.02
CA ASP A 28 -5.86 0.20 11.40
C ASP A 28 -7.19 -0.58 11.45
N ASN A 29 -8.12 -0.30 10.53
CA ASN A 29 -9.36 -1.07 10.35
C ASN A 29 -9.08 -2.51 9.91
N LEU A 30 -8.15 -2.73 8.97
CA LEU A 30 -7.74 -4.07 8.54
C LEU A 30 -7.12 -4.85 9.70
N ALA A 31 -6.25 -4.21 10.48
CA ALA A 31 -5.61 -4.81 11.65
C ALA A 31 -6.65 -5.26 12.69
N ALA A 32 -7.68 -4.44 12.95
CA ALA A 32 -8.78 -4.78 13.83
C ALA A 32 -9.66 -5.91 13.26
N MET A 33 -10.03 -5.83 11.98
CA MET A 33 -10.91 -6.79 11.32
C MET A 33 -10.32 -8.20 11.27
N PHE A 34 -9.01 -8.31 11.06
CA PHE A 34 -8.31 -9.59 10.99
C PHE A 34 -7.59 -9.99 12.28
N ASN A 35 -7.72 -9.20 13.35
CA ASN A 35 -6.97 -9.37 14.60
C ASN A 35 -5.45 -9.54 14.35
N ALA A 36 -4.92 -8.72 13.45
CA ALA A 36 -3.54 -8.77 12.97
C ALA A 36 -2.84 -7.42 13.23
N PRO A 37 -2.26 -7.22 14.43
CA PRO A 37 -1.63 -5.94 14.81
C PRO A 37 -0.48 -5.53 13.89
N THR A 38 0.18 -6.50 13.26
CA THR A 38 1.26 -6.28 12.30
C THR A 38 0.80 -5.53 11.06
N TRP A 39 -0.50 -5.50 10.76
CA TRP A 39 -1.07 -4.79 9.62
C TRP A 39 -1.47 -3.34 9.96
N SER A 40 -1.28 -2.90 11.21
CA SER A 40 -1.50 -1.51 11.59
C SER A 40 -0.60 -0.58 10.77
N TYR A 41 -1.05 0.67 10.59
CA TYR A 41 -0.29 1.65 9.82
C TYR A 41 1.13 1.82 10.36
N GLU A 42 1.29 1.84 11.69
CA GLU A 42 2.58 2.00 12.36
C GLU A 42 3.54 0.86 12.03
N SER A 43 3.05 -0.39 12.08
CA SER A 43 3.85 -1.58 11.79
C SER A 43 4.22 -1.67 10.30
N MET A 44 3.33 -1.21 9.41
CA MET A 44 3.55 -1.25 7.96
C MET A 44 4.43 -0.11 7.44
N ARG A 45 4.45 1.05 8.12
CA ARG A 45 5.19 2.25 7.71
C ARG A 45 6.68 2.01 7.47
N GLN A 46 7.30 1.14 8.26
CA GLN A 46 8.72 0.79 8.09
C GLN A 46 9.00 0.18 6.71
N TYR A 47 8.10 -0.67 6.21
CA TYR A 47 8.26 -1.31 4.90
C TYR A 47 8.08 -0.30 3.76
N PHE A 48 7.11 0.61 3.88
CA PHE A 48 6.93 1.70 2.92
C PHE A 48 8.16 2.62 2.85
N THR A 49 8.78 2.90 3.99
CA THR A 49 10.02 3.70 4.04
C THR A 49 11.20 2.99 3.36
N LEU A 50 11.25 1.65 3.38
CA LEU A 50 12.32 0.89 2.72
C LEU A 50 12.16 0.82 1.20
N ILE A 51 10.92 0.80 0.70
CA ILE A 51 10.64 0.64 -0.74
C ILE A 51 10.47 1.97 -1.47
N GLU A 52 10.20 3.07 -0.76
CA GLU A 52 10.00 4.38 -1.33
C GLU A 52 11.25 5.25 -1.21
N ARG A 53 11.56 5.98 -2.28
CA ARG A 53 12.57 7.05 -2.27
C ARG A 53 11.87 8.40 -2.27
N ASN A 54 11.40 8.81 -1.09
CA ASN A 54 10.81 10.12 -0.87
C ASN A 54 11.92 11.10 -0.46
N LEU A 55 12.01 12.25 -1.14
CA LEU A 55 12.94 13.34 -0.82
C LEU A 55 12.49 14.11 0.42
#